data_AF-A0A0B3AJK0-F1
#
_entry.id   AF-A0A0B3AJK0-F1
#
_cell.length_a   1.000
_cell.length_b   1.000
_cell.length_c   1.000
_cell.angle_alpha   90.00
_cell.angle_beta   90.00
_cell.angle_gamma   90.00
#
_symmetry.space_group_name_H-M   'P 1'
#
loop_
_entity.id
_entity.type
_entity.pdbx_description
1 polymer ?
#
loop_
_entity_poly.entity_id
_entity_poly.type
_entity_poly.pdbx_seq_one_letter_code
_entity_poly.pdbx_strand_id
1 'polypeptide(L)'
;MVAKTSSKEVKSGIPFGLISYVLGIVAIVEAFFSPFAGIVLSIIGIAFSKKENSDFSRKGKKLNLIALIVGIIVLILTVIVAYYASPIFGV
;
A
#
# COMPACT_ATOMS: atom_id res chain seq x y z
N MET A 1 6.38 -6.18 -46.92
CA MET A 1 5.60 -6.60 -45.75
C MET A 1 5.56 -5.45 -44.77
N VAL A 2 4.45 -4.69 -44.72
CA VAL A 2 4.26 -3.60 -43.75
C VAL A 2 3.78 -4.23 -42.45
N ALA A 3 4.60 -4.14 -41.40
CA ALA A 3 4.21 -4.59 -40.08
C ALA A 3 3.02 -3.75 -39.60
N LYS A 4 1.83 -4.35 -39.55
CA LYS A 4 0.64 -3.76 -38.94
C LYS A 4 0.95 -3.54 -37.46
N THR A 5 1.31 -2.31 -37.10
CA THR A 5 1.40 -1.87 -35.71
C THR A 5 -0.03 -1.87 -35.18
N SER A 6 -0.41 -3.01 -34.58
CA SER A 6 -1.69 -3.16 -33.90
C SER A 6 -1.66 -2.22 -32.69
N SER A 7 -2.19 -1.01 -32.91
CA SER A 7 -2.45 -0.03 -31.87
C SER A 7 -3.44 -0.66 -30.90
N LYS A 8 -2.92 -1.26 -29.82
CA LYS A 8 -3.74 -1.76 -28.72
C LYS A 8 -4.56 -0.58 -28.21
N GLU A 9 -5.87 -0.61 -28.43
CA GLU A 9 -6.80 0.33 -27.83
C GLU A 9 -6.53 0.38 -26.32
N VAL A 10 -6.07 1.53 -25.84
CA VAL A 10 -6.00 1.82 -24.41
C VAL A 10 -7.44 1.91 -23.94
N LYS A 11 -7.98 0.81 -23.39
CA LYS A 11 -9.27 0.84 -22.69
C LYS A 11 -9.19 1.98 -21.68
N SER A 12 -9.97 3.03 -21.88
CA SER A 12 -10.05 4.26 -21.07
C SER A 12 -10.73 3.99 -19.71
N GLY A 13 -10.39 2.89 -19.06
CA GLY A 13 -10.82 2.54 -17.73
C GLY A 13 -9.89 3.14 -16.69
N ILE A 14 -10.39 3.26 -15.46
CA ILE A 14 -9.60 3.70 -14.32
C ILE A 14 -8.42 2.71 -14.13
N PRO A 15 -7.16 3.17 -14.07
CA PRO A 15 -5.98 2.31 -13.96
C PRO A 15 -5.78 1.83 -12.52
N PHE A 16 -6.69 0.99 -12.01
CA PHE A 16 -6.72 0.51 -10.63
C PHE A 16 -5.42 -0.19 -10.20
N GLY A 17 -4.74 -0.89 -11.12
CA GLY A 17 -3.44 -1.51 -10.86
C GLY A 17 -2.36 -0.48 -10.54
N LEU A 18 -2.32 0.63 -11.30
CA LEU A 18 -1.39 1.73 -11.05
C LEU A 18 -1.71 2.45 -9.74
N ILE A 19 -3.00 2.69 -9.48
CA ILE A 19 -3.47 3.29 -8.22
C ILE A 19 -3.06 2.41 -7.03
N SER A 20 -3.27 1.09 -7.11
CA SER A 20 -2.85 0.14 -6.08
C SER A 20 -1.33 0.16 -5.86
N TYR A 21 -0.55 0.27 -6.94
CA TYR A 21 0.90 0.35 -6.86
C TYR A 21 1.38 1.62 -6.15
N VAL A 22 0.85 2.79 -6.55
CA VAL A 22 1.18 4.09 -5.92
C VAL A 22 0.75 4.10 -4.45
N LEU A 23 -0.47 3.64 -4.14
CA LEU A 23 -0.94 3.51 -2.76
C LEU A 23 -0.05 2.59 -1.94
N GLY A 24 0.47 1.51 -2.53
CA GLY A 24 1.41 0.63 -1.84
C GLY A 24 2.72 1.32 -1.47
N ILE A 25 3.29 2.15 -2.37
CA ILE A 25 4.50 2.92 -2.07
C ILE A 25 4.23 3.93 -0.95
N VAL A 26 3.14 4.71 -1.08
CA VAL A 26 2.75 5.71 -0.07
C VAL A 26 2.49 5.04 1.28
N ALA A 27 1.80 3.89 1.28
CA ALA A 27 1.51 3.15 2.50
C ALA A 27 2.77 2.65 3.21
N ILE A 28 3.83 2.26 2.49
CA ILE A 28 5.12 1.90 3.10
C ILE A 28 5.73 3.11 3.80
N VAL A 29 5.71 4.28 3.18
CA VAL A 29 6.24 5.51 3.79
C VAL A 29 5.42 5.86 5.03
N GLU A 30 4.09 5.91 4.89
CA GLU A 30 3.17 6.21 5.99
C GLU A 30 3.26 5.21 7.14
N ALA A 31 3.59 3.93 6.88
CA ALA A 31 3.75 2.93 7.94
C ALA A 31 4.78 3.34 9.01
N PHE A 32 5.76 4.19 8.69
CA PHE A 32 6.75 4.70 9.64
C PHE A 32 6.35 6.02 10.30
N PHE A 33 5.64 6.91 9.59
CA PHE A 33 5.28 8.25 10.09
C PHE A 33 3.92 8.28 10.79
N SER A 34 2.94 7.59 10.21
CA SER A 34 1.58 7.44 10.71
C SER A 34 1.16 6.00 10.51
N PRO A 35 1.55 5.08 11.40
CA PRO A 35 1.36 3.64 11.22
C PRO A 35 -0.10 3.26 10.92
N PHE A 36 -1.04 3.97 11.54
CA PHE A 36 -2.47 3.80 11.28
C PHE A 36 -2.86 4.18 9.84
N ALA A 37 -2.38 5.32 9.32
CA ALA A 37 -2.61 5.72 7.94
C ALA A 37 -1.99 4.71 6.96
N GLY A 38 -0.76 4.23 7.24
CA GLY A 38 -0.10 3.19 6.46
C GLY A 38 -0.93 1.90 6.37
N ILE A 39 -1.52 1.45 7.48
CA ILE A 39 -2.42 0.29 7.53
C ILE A 39 -3.68 0.52 6.68
N VAL A 40 -4.36 1.66 6.85
CA VAL A 40 -5.60 1.97 6.13
C VAL A 40 -5.35 2.05 4.61
N LEU A 41 -4.31 2.76 4.20
CA LEU A 41 -3.93 2.87 2.79
C LEU A 41 -3.57 1.51 2.19
N SER A 42 -2.91 0.65 2.96
CA SER A 42 -2.60 -0.72 2.53
C SER A 42 -3.86 -1.54 2.24
N ILE A 43 -4.88 -1.46 3.10
CA ILE A 43 -6.16 -2.16 2.91
C ILE A 43 -6.86 -1.67 1.64
N ILE A 44 -6.91 -0.34 1.44
CA ILE A 44 -7.50 0.27 0.25
C ILE A 44 -6.73 -0.14 -1.02
N GLY A 45 -5.39 -0.12 -0.99
CA GLY A 45 -4.55 -0.52 -2.10
C GLY A 45 -4.71 -2.00 -2.47
N ILE A 46 -4.88 -2.90 -1.49
CA ILE A 46 -5.22 -4.30 -1.72
C ILE A 46 -6.60 -4.42 -2.37
N ALA A 47 -7.60 -3.67 -1.91
CA ALA A 47 -8.93 -3.66 -2.51
C ALA A 47 -8.89 -3.23 -3.98
N PHE A 48 -8.11 -2.20 -4.33
CA PHE A 48 -7.93 -1.78 -5.73
C PHE A 48 -7.17 -2.80 -6.57
N SER A 49 -6.18 -3.51 -6.02
CA SER A 49 -5.51 -4.60 -6.75
C SER A 49 -6.48 -5.69 -7.21
N LYS A 50 -7.55 -5.96 -6.44
CA LYS A 50 -8.54 -6.98 -6.81
C LYS A 50 -9.42 -6.55 -7.99
N LYS A 51 -9.45 -5.26 -8.35
CA LYS A 51 -10.31 -4.73 -9.43
C LYS A 51 -9.68 -4.84 -10.82
N GLU A 52 -8.40 -5.17 -10.93
CA GLU A 52 -7.69 -5.25 -12.21
C GLU A 52 -6.62 -6.34 -12.18
N ASN A 53 -6.52 -7.13 -13.25
CA ASN A 53 -5.47 -8.14 -13.42
C ASN A 53 -4.33 -7.60 -14.30
N SER A 54 -3.46 -6.77 -13.71
CA SER A 54 -2.26 -6.25 -14.37
C SER A 54 -1.00 -6.50 -13.54
N ASP A 55 0.17 -6.33 -14.15
CA ASP A 55 1.45 -6.47 -13.44
C ASP A 55 1.58 -5.45 -12.30
N PHE A 56 1.07 -4.24 -12.51
CA PHE A 56 0.99 -3.22 -11.45
C PHE A 56 0.09 -3.65 -10.30
N SER A 57 -1.05 -4.27 -10.57
CA SER A 57 -1.91 -4.82 -9.53
C SER A 57 -1.20 -5.90 -8.70
N ARG A 58 -0.47 -6.82 -9.34
CA ARG A 58 0.31 -7.87 -8.64
C ARG A 58 1.42 -7.27 -7.77
N LYS A 59 2.18 -6.30 -8.31
CA LYS A 59 3.23 -5.59 -7.56
C LYS A 59 2.64 -4.75 -6.44
N GLY A 60 1.57 -4.01 -6.71
CA GLY A 60 0.85 -3.19 -5.75
C GLY A 60 0.32 -4.04 -4.60
N LYS A 61 -0.30 -5.19 -4.86
CA LYS A 61 -0.76 -6.11 -3.82
C LYS A 61 0.39 -6.56 -2.89
N LYS A 62 1.56 -6.89 -3.46
CA LYS A 62 2.74 -7.26 -2.65
C LYS A 62 3.25 -6.08 -1.80
N LEU A 63 3.35 -4.89 -2.38
CA LEU A 63 3.77 -3.69 -1.65
C LEU A 63 2.82 -3.35 -0.51
N ASN A 64 1.51 -3.33 -0.78
CA ASN A 64 0.52 -3.07 0.25
C ASN A 64 0.50 -4.16 1.35
N LEU A 65 0.78 -5.42 1.02
CA LEU A 65 0.90 -6.47 2.03
C LEU A 65 2.11 -6.26 2.93
N ILE A 66 3.26 -5.87 2.36
CA ILE A 66 4.47 -5.53 3.12
C ILE A 66 4.19 -4.31 4.01
N ALA A 67 3.60 -3.25 3.45
CA ALA A 67 3.23 -2.04 4.18
C ALA A 67 2.28 -2.34 5.35
N LEU A 68 1.31 -3.23 5.16
CA LEU A 68 0.39 -3.65 6.20
C LEU A 68 1.12 -4.34 7.36
N ILE A 69 2.00 -5.29 7.05
CA ILE A 69 2.77 -6.04 8.07
C ILE A 69 3.70 -5.08 8.83
N VAL A 70 4.45 -4.25 8.10
CA VAL A 70 5.35 -3.25 8.69
C VAL A 70 4.56 -2.26 9.54
N GLY A 71 3.43 -1.75 9.05
CA GLY A 71 2.58 -0.81 9.77
C GLY A 71 2.04 -1.39 11.07
N ILE A 72 1.62 -2.66 11.10
CA ILE A 72 1.19 -3.34 12.34
C ILE A 72 2.36 -3.45 13.33
N ILE A 73 3.55 -3.86 12.88
CA ILE A 73 4.73 -3.98 13.73
C ILE A 73 5.11 -2.63 14.32
N VAL A 74 5.21 -1.59 13.48
CA VAL A 74 5.55 -0.23 13.93
C VAL A 74 4.49 0.29 14.90
N LEU A 75 3.20 0.10 14.63
CA LEU A 75 2.12 0.53 15.53
C LEU A 75 2.25 -0.12 16.92
N ILE A 76 2.50 -1.43 16.98
CA ILE A 76 2.70 -2.15 18.26
C ILE A 76 3.91 -1.57 19.01
N LEU A 77 5.04 -1.37 18.32
CA LEU A 77 6.23 -0.78 18.92
C LEU A 77 5.97 0.64 19.41
N THR A 78 5.25 1.47 18.64
CA THR A 78 4.87 2.82 19.05
C THR A 78 4.01 2.80 20.31
N VAL A 79 3.05 1.88 20.42
CA VAL A 79 2.21 1.73 21.62
C VAL A 79 3.04 1.30 22.83
N ILE A 80 3.95 0.33 22.66
CA ILE A 80 4.85 -0.14 23.72
C ILE A 80 5.74 1.01 24.21
N VAL A 81 6.40 1.72 23.28
CA VAL A 81 7.26 2.87 23.60
C VAL A 81 6.46 3.97 24.29
N ALA A 82 5.26 4.30 23.78
CA ALA A 82 4.40 5.29 24.40
C ALA A 82 3.97 4.90 25.82
N TYR A 83 3.72 3.60 26.07
CA TYR A 83 3.40 3.09 27.39
C TYR A 83 4.56 3.29 28.38
N TYR A 84 5.79 2.90 28.02
CA TYR A 84 6.95 3.03 28.91
C TYR A 84 7.51 4.46 29.01
N ALA A 85 7.35 5.28 27.98
CA ALA A 85 7.77 6.69 27.99
C ALA A 85 6.73 7.61 28.65
N SER A 86 5.51 7.10 28.90
CA SER A 86 4.45 7.87 29.53
C SER A 86 4.80 8.13 31.01
N PRO A 87 4.87 9.40 31.45
CA PRO A 87 5.09 9.74 32.86
C PRO A 87 3.93 9.31 33.77
N ILE A 88 2.80 8.86 33.20
CA ILE A 88 1.61 8.40 33.93
C ILE A 88 1.76 6.93 34.35
N PHE A 89 2.47 6.13 33.54
CA PHE A 89 2.73 4.70 33.81
C PHE A 89 4.20 4.45 34.20
N GLY A 90 4.95 5.51 34.50
CA GLY A 90 6.34 5.42 34.89
C GLY A 90 6.51 4.64 36.20
N VAL A 91 7.13 3.48 36.09
CA VAL A 91 8.08 2.97 37.10
C VAL A 91 9.42 3.67 36.93
#